data_AF-A0A1G9MNF8-F1
#
_entry.id   AF-A0A1G9MNF8-F1
#
_cell.length_a   1.000
_cell.length_b   1.000
_cell.length_c   1.000
_cell.angle_alpha   90.00
_cell.angle_beta   90.00
_cell.angle_gamma   90.00
#
_symmetry.space_group_name_H-M   'P 1'
#
loop_
_entity.id
_entity.type
_entity.pdbx_description
1 polymer ?
#
loop_
_entity_poly.entity_id
_entity_poly.type
_entity_poly.pdbx_seq_one_letter_code
_entity_poly.pdbx_strand_id
1 'polypeptide(L)' 'MKMNRRILVVSTLIVSLLTSSFVLFWGKSINNSDMILSVFVIIEIILVIFLSVDILKNIKK' A
#
# COMPACT_ATOMS: atom_id res chain seq x y z
N MET A 1 15.67 16.69 -4.52
CA MET A 1 16.04 15.39 -5.14
C MET A 1 15.06 15.09 -6.26
N LYS A 2 15.53 14.94 -7.51
CA LYS A 2 14.70 14.40 -8.60
C LYS A 2 14.55 12.90 -8.36
N MET A 3 13.58 12.53 -7.53
CA MET A 3 13.25 11.11 -7.32
C MET A 3 12.71 10.58 -8.64
N ASN A 4 13.40 9.62 -9.26
CA ASN A 4 12.96 9.04 -10.53
C ASN A 4 11.56 8.46 -10.32
N ARG A 5 10.57 8.89 -11.12
CA ARG A 5 9.17 8.41 -11.02
C ARG A 5 9.07 6.89 -10.98
N ARG A 6 9.95 6.19 -11.70
CA ARG A 6 10.06 4.72 -11.68
C ARG A 6 10.40 4.17 -10.30
N ILE A 7 11.32 4.81 -9.57
CA ILE A 7 11.71 4.40 -8.21
C ILE A 7 10.55 4.59 -7.23
N LEU A 8 9.77 5.67 -7.38
CA LEU A 8 8.62 5.93 -6.51
C LEU A 8 7.48 4.92 -6.72
N VAL A 9 7.21 4.54 -7.98
CA VAL A 9 6.24 3.49 -8.33
C VAL A 9 6.72 2.10 -7.84
N VAL A 10 8.01 1.81 -7.99
CA VAL A 10 8.58 0.54 -7.53
C VAL A 10 8.56 0.46 -6.00
N SER A 11 8.92 1.54 -5.29
CA SER A 11 8.88 1.53 -3.82
C SER A 11 7.47 1.35 -3.29
N THR A 12 6.46 1.88 -3.99
CA THR A 12 5.07 1.68 -3.58
C THR A 12 4.56 0.28 -3.80
N LEU A 13 4.86 -0.32 -4.95
CA LEU A 13 4.54 -1.71 -5.21
C LEU A 13 5.19 -2.63 -4.17
N ILE A 14 6.44 -2.36 -3.80
CA ILE A 14 7.15 -3.13 -2.77
C ILE A 14 6.46 -2.97 -1.41
N VAL A 15 6.09 -1.75 -1.01
CA VAL A 15 5.41 -1.51 0.26
C VAL A 15 4.06 -2.24 0.30
N SER A 16 3.26 -2.17 -0.76
CA SER A 16 1.98 -2.88 -0.88
C SER A 16 2.15 -4.41 -0.78
N LEU A 17 3.14 -4.97 -1.49
CA LEU A 17 3.46 -6.41 -1.42
C LEU A 17 3.87 -6.85 -0.01
N LEU A 18 4.68 -6.05 0.67
CA LEU A 18 5.10 -6.32 2.04
C LEU A 18 3.93 -6.24 3.03
N THR A 19 3.06 -5.24 2.90
CA THR A 19 1.86 -5.13 3.74
C THR A 19 0.91 -6.28 3.52
N SER A 20 0.62 -6.63 2.25
CA SER A 20 -0.26 -7.76 1.93
C SER A 20 0.29 -9.08 2.47
N SER A 21 1.59 -9.33 2.32
CA SER A 21 2.24 -10.55 2.84
C SER A 21 2.24 -10.61 4.37
N PHE A 22 2.49 -9.49 5.03
CA PHE A 22 2.45 -9.39 6.49
C PHE A 22 1.05 -9.68 7.03
N VAL A 23 0.01 -9.16 6.37
CA VAL A 23 -1.38 -9.36 6.77
C VAL A 23 -1.82 -10.81 6.56
N LEU A 24 -1.43 -11.46 5.46
CA LEU A 24 -1.71 -12.87 5.24
C LEU A 24 -1.04 -13.77 6.29
N PHE A 25 0.19 -13.44 6.69
CA PHE A 25 0.91 -14.18 7.72
C PHE A 25 0.28 -13.97 9.11
N TRP A 26 -0.10 -12.74 9.44
CA TRP A 26 -0.71 -12.39 10.71
C TRP A 26 -2.16 -12.87 10.84
N GLY A 27 -2.93 -12.76 9.75
CA GLY A 27 -4.32 -13.21 9.66
C GLY A 27 -4.46 -14.70 9.91
N LYS A 28 -3.50 -15.52 9.46
CA LYS A 28 -3.47 -16.96 9.76
C LYS A 28 -3.29 -17.30 11.25
N SER A 29 -2.77 -16.37 12.05
CA SER A 29 -2.47 -16.58 13.47
C SER A 29 -3.66 -16.26 14.39
N ILE A 30 -4.65 -15.50 13.91
CA ILE A 30 -5.74 -14.98 14.75
C ILE A 30 -7.09 -15.53 14.29
N ASN A 31 -7.88 -16.04 15.24
CA ASN A 31 -9.20 -16.66 15.02
C ASN A 31 -10.24 -15.74 14.34
N ASN A 32 -9.96 -14.44 14.23
CA ASN A 32 -10.78 -13.41 13.56
C ASN A 32 -10.05 -12.83 12.34
N SER A 33 -9.43 -13.71 11.55
CA SER A 33 -8.60 -13.37 10.38
C SER A 33 -9.30 -12.43 9.39
N ASP A 34 -10.61 -12.62 9.17
CA ASP A 34 -11.37 -11.93 8.12
C ASP A 34 -11.63 -10.46 8.45
N MET A 35 -11.86 -10.13 9.73
CA MET A 35 -12.07 -8.75 10.18
C MET A 35 -10.77 -7.95 10.12
N ILE A 36 -9.63 -8.59 10.42
CA ILE A 36 -8.31 -7.94 10.37
C ILE A 36 -7.88 -7.74 8.91
N LEU A 37 -8.09 -8.74 8.06
CA LEU A 37 -7.83 -8.66 6.61
C LEU A 37 -8.61 -7.50 5.98
N SER A 38 -9.90 -7.36 6.28
CA SER A 38 -10.73 -6.30 5.72
C SER A 38 -10.31 -4.89 6.15
N VAL A 39 -9.95 -4.68 7.41
CA VAL A 39 -9.42 -3.39 7.88
C VAL A 39 -8.11 -3.03 7.18
N PHE A 40 -7.23 -4.01 6.97
CA PHE A 40 -5.98 -3.78 6.27
C PHE A 40 -6.15 -3.48 4.78
N VAL A 41 -7.05 -4.16 4.09
CA VAL A 41 -7.38 -3.86 2.69
C VAL A 41 -7.90 -2.43 2.56
N ILE A 42 -8.73 -1.96 3.50
CA ILE A 42 -9.20 -0.57 3.51
C ILE A 42 -8.03 0.42 3.67
N ILE A 43 -7.11 0.14 4.59
CA ILE A 43 -5.91 0.97 4.80
C ILE A 43 -5.02 0.98 3.55
N GLU A 44 -4.84 -0.17 2.89
CA GLU A 44 -4.03 -0.30 1.67
C GLU A 44 -4.65 0.50 0.52
N ILE A 45 -5.97 0.45 0.35
CA ILE A 45 -6.70 1.26 -0.64
C ILE A 45 -6.52 2.76 -0.37
N ILE A 46 -6.63 3.19 0.90
CA ILE A 46 -6.40 4.60 1.27
C ILE A 46 -4.99 5.04 0.92
N LEU A 47 -3.98 4.20 1.22
CA LEU A 47 -2.58 4.45 0.88
C LEU A 47 -2.37 4.59 -0.64
N VAL A 48 -2.95 3.68 -1.42
CA VAL A 48 -2.88 3.71 -2.89
C VAL A 48 -3.53 4.98 -3.45
N ILE A 49 -4.67 5.41 -2.91
CA ILE A 49 -5.34 6.66 -3.31
C ILE A 49 -4.45 7.86 -2.99
N PHE A 50 -3.90 7.93 -1.78
CA PHE A 50 -3.05 9.05 -1.35
C PHE A 50 -1.84 9.19 -2.26
N LEU A 51 -1.23 8.07 -2.62
CA LEU A 51 -0.07 8.04 -3.48
C LEU A 51 -0.39 8.35 -4.94
N SER A 52 -1.56 7.92 -5.41
CA SER A 52 -2.07 8.28 -6.74
C SER A 52 -2.30 9.78 -6.83
N VAL A 53 -2.87 10.41 -5.79
CA VAL A 53 -3.05 11.87 -5.70
C VAL A 53 -1.71 12.58 -5.68
N ASP A 54 -0.74 12.08 -4.91
CA ASP A 54 0.60 12.68 -4.83
C ASP A 54 1.33 12.61 -6.18
N ILE A 55 1.29 11.45 -6.85
CA ILE A 55 1.80 11.29 -8.22
C ILE A 55 1.11 12.27 -9.17
N LEU A 56 -0.22 12.38 -9.13
CA LEU A 56 -0.98 13.27 -10.01
C LEU A 56 -0.62 14.75 -9.78
N LYS A 57 -0.47 15.15 -8.52
CA LYS A 57 -0.09 16.51 -8.10
C LYS A 57 1.34 16.84 -8.54
N ASN A 58 2.22 15.85 -8.55
CA ASN A 58 3.61 15.96 -9.00
C ASN A 58 3.78 15.78 -10.52
N ILE A 59 2.70 15.44 -11.26
CA ILE A 59 2.65 15.46 -12.73
C ILE A 59 2.20 16.81 -13.28
N LYS A 60 1.36 17.55 -12.54
CA LYS A 60 0.89 18.88 -12.92
C LYS A 60 1.89 20.02 -12.67
N LYS A 61 3.04 19.74 -12.08
CA LYS A 61 4.16 20.67 -11.84
C LYS A 61 5.32 20.33 -12.77
#